data_AF-A0A6A5Y615-F1
#
_entry.id   AF-A0A6A5Y615-F1
#
_cell.length_a   1.000
_cell.length_b   1.000
_cell.length_c   1.000
_cell.angle_alpha   90.00
_cell.angle_beta   90.00
_cell.angle_gamma   90.00
#
_symmetry.space_group_name_H-M   'P 1'
#
loop_
_entity.id
_entity.type
_entity.pdbx_description
1 polymer ?
#
loop_
_entity_poly.entity_id
_entity_poly.type
_entity_poly.pdbx_seq_one_letter_code
_entity_poly.pdbx_strand_id
1 'polypeptide(L)'
;MSSSNGILVIVACNEARPEFDPSRHFKLGNNSTRVIRTAGGRVSEAINSLYNFDQSSHIGMIVIAHHIDCCYVAHDPEANLRSEMVLLKGSPYVRRSIPVVGFVLNGTPTMREVNIPGNIQDEAIRQQILGQQILGQMEDFGPYWG
;
A
#
# COMPACT_ATOMS: atom_id res chain seq x y z
N MET A 1 -21.38 -0.51 -17.18
CA MET A 1 -19.96 -0.26 -17.49
C MET A 1 -19.16 -0.88 -16.35
N SER A 2 -18.49 -2.00 -16.60
CA SER A 2 -17.98 -2.88 -15.55
C SER A 2 -16.75 -2.30 -14.83
N SER A 3 -16.92 -1.88 -13.58
CA SER A 3 -15.82 -1.60 -12.65
C SER A 3 -15.12 -2.91 -12.29
N SER A 4 -14.03 -3.23 -12.96
CA SER A 4 -13.13 -4.30 -12.52
C SER A 4 -12.32 -3.81 -11.32
N ASN A 5 -12.90 -3.91 -10.12
CA ASN A 5 -12.22 -3.70 -8.83
C ASN A 5 -11.14 -4.78 -8.66
N GLY A 6 -9.91 -4.49 -9.06
CA GLY A 6 -8.77 -5.37 -8.83
C GLY A 6 -8.49 -5.59 -7.34
N ILE A 7 -7.63 -6.56 -7.03
CA ILE A 7 -7.24 -6.83 -5.64
C ILE A 7 -6.36 -5.71 -5.07
N LEU A 8 -6.47 -5.50 -3.77
CA LEU A 8 -5.53 -4.67 -3.01
C LEU A 8 -4.35 -5.53 -2.59
N VAL A 9 -3.13 -5.09 -2.87
CA VAL A 9 -1.92 -5.76 -2.36
C VAL A 9 -1.17 -4.82 -1.44
N ILE A 10 -0.87 -5.29 -0.22
CA ILE A 10 -0.11 -4.56 0.78
C ILE A 10 1.25 -5.23 0.93
N VAL A 11 2.33 -4.49 0.68
CA VAL A 11 3.70 -4.91 1.00
C VAL A 11 4.05 -4.29 2.35
N ALA A 12 4.35 -5.11 3.36
CA ALA A 12 4.64 -4.65 4.71
C ALA A 12 5.85 -5.38 5.30
N CYS A 13 6.39 -4.84 6.40
CA CYS A 13 7.46 -5.51 7.14
C CYS A 13 6.98 -6.85 7.74
N ASN A 14 7.90 -7.82 7.85
CA ASN A 14 7.71 -9.04 8.64
C ASN A 14 7.85 -8.79 10.16
N GLU A 15 7.21 -7.72 10.65
CA GLU A 15 7.18 -7.34 12.05
C GLU A 15 6.04 -8.10 12.75
N ALA A 16 6.34 -8.71 13.89
CA ALA A 16 5.39 -9.51 14.66
C ALA A 16 4.57 -8.64 15.62
N ARG A 17 5.08 -7.46 15.98
CA ARG A 17 4.41 -6.50 16.85
C ARG A 17 3.03 -6.10 16.28
N PRO A 18 1.95 -6.28 17.05
CA PRO A 18 0.58 -6.06 16.54
C PRO A 18 0.32 -4.61 16.14
N GLU A 19 0.99 -3.64 16.75
CA GLU A 19 0.88 -2.23 16.43
C GLU A 19 1.38 -1.88 15.00
N PHE A 20 2.08 -2.80 14.34
CA PHE A 20 2.51 -2.67 12.94
C PHE A 20 1.84 -3.68 11.99
N ASP A 21 0.84 -4.43 12.47
CA ASP A 21 0.07 -5.33 11.62
C ASP A 21 -0.83 -4.52 10.67
N PRO A 22 -0.61 -4.58 9.33
CA PRO A 22 -1.43 -3.85 8.37
C PRO A 22 -2.91 -4.20 8.48
N SER A 23 -3.26 -5.42 8.91
CA SER A 23 -4.66 -5.84 9.06
C SER A 23 -5.43 -4.97 10.06
N ARG A 24 -4.73 -4.46 11.09
CA ARG A 24 -5.29 -3.60 12.14
C ARG A 24 -5.40 -2.15 11.70
N HIS A 25 -4.49 -1.68 10.86
CA HIS A 25 -4.50 -0.31 10.32
C HIS A 25 -5.50 -0.13 9.18
N PHE A 26 -5.60 -1.13 8.31
CA PHE A 26 -6.43 -1.05 7.10
C PHE A 26 -7.80 -1.74 7.23
N LYS A 27 -8.15 -2.27 8.42
CA LYS A 27 -9.42 -2.97 8.72
C LYS A 27 -9.83 -3.93 7.60
N LEU A 28 -8.92 -4.85 7.25
CA LEU A 28 -9.09 -5.74 6.10
C LEU A 28 -10.29 -6.68 6.31
N GLY A 29 -11.43 -6.35 5.70
CA GLY A 29 -12.69 -7.09 5.86
C GLY A 29 -13.05 -8.03 4.71
N ASN A 30 -12.28 -8.03 3.61
CA ASN A 30 -12.69 -8.63 2.34
C ASN A 30 -11.63 -9.62 1.81
N ASN A 31 -12.07 -10.72 1.19
CA ASN A 31 -11.22 -11.73 0.53
C ASN A 31 -10.34 -11.21 -0.62
N SER A 32 -10.46 -9.93 -1.00
CA SER A 32 -9.76 -9.30 -2.13
C SER A 32 -8.46 -8.58 -1.72
N THR A 33 -8.01 -8.71 -0.46
CA THR A 33 -6.70 -8.17 -0.04
C THR A 33 -5.65 -9.27 0.07
N ARG A 34 -4.43 -8.98 -0.40
CA ARG A 34 -3.24 -9.81 -0.20
C ARG A 34 -2.20 -9.02 0.57
N VAL A 35 -1.61 -9.62 1.59
CA VAL A 35 -0.48 -9.03 2.32
C VAL A 35 0.78 -9.82 2.00
N ILE A 36 1.79 -9.15 1.47
CA ILE A 36 3.15 -9.67 1.26
C ILE A 36 4.01 -9.11 2.39
N ARG A 37 4.64 -10.01 3.17
CA ARG A 37 5.56 -9.62 4.23
C ARG A 37 7.00 -9.83 3.78
N THR A 38 7.80 -8.77 3.79
CA THR A 38 9.23 -8.79 3.43
C THR A 38 10.05 -8.15 4.54
N ALA A 39 11.38 -8.31 4.49
CA ALA A 39 12.24 -7.60 5.44
C ALA A 39 12.12 -6.08 5.20
N GLY A 40 11.65 -5.34 6.21
CA GLY A 40 11.46 -3.89 6.14
C GLY A 40 10.31 -3.41 5.23
N GLY A 41 9.54 -4.29 4.62
CA GLY A 41 8.55 -3.91 3.61
C GLY A 41 9.20 -3.51 2.28
N ARG A 42 10.41 -4.01 1.99
CA ARG A 42 11.12 -3.80 0.73
C ARG A 42 10.36 -4.43 -0.44
N VAL A 43 10.15 -3.66 -1.50
CA VAL A 43 9.42 -4.09 -2.70
C VAL A 43 10.26 -4.99 -3.59
N SER A 44 11.58 -4.89 -3.56
CA SER A 44 12.48 -5.74 -4.38
C SER A 44 12.25 -7.23 -4.12
N GLU A 45 11.92 -7.59 -2.89
CA GLU A 45 11.57 -8.95 -2.47
C GLU A 45 10.13 -9.34 -2.84
N ALA A 46 9.26 -8.35 -3.07
CA ALA A 46 7.84 -8.54 -3.37
C ALA A 46 7.51 -8.57 -4.88
N ILE A 47 8.41 -8.11 -5.76
CA ILE A 47 8.14 -7.95 -7.21
C ILE A 47 7.61 -9.23 -7.85
N ASN A 48 8.20 -10.39 -7.56
CA ASN A 48 7.75 -11.65 -8.15
C ASN A 48 6.32 -12.01 -7.73
N SER A 49 5.99 -11.82 -6.44
CA SER A 49 4.63 -12.03 -5.93
C SER A 49 3.64 -11.03 -6.53
N LEU A 50 4.02 -9.76 -6.65
CA LEU A 50 3.21 -8.72 -7.29
C LEU A 50 2.92 -9.05 -8.76
N TYR A 51 3.93 -9.48 -9.51
CA TYR A 51 3.76 -9.94 -10.88
C TYR A 51 2.74 -11.09 -10.96
N ASN A 52 2.93 -12.13 -10.15
CA ASN A 52 2.04 -13.30 -10.16
C ASN A 52 0.60 -12.95 -9.77
N PHE A 53 0.41 -12.10 -8.75
CA PHE A 53 -0.91 -11.63 -8.34
C PHE A 53 -1.61 -10.80 -9.40
N ASP A 54 -0.85 -9.98 -10.12
CA ASP A 54 -1.39 -9.17 -11.21
C ASP A 54 -1.83 -10.04 -12.40
N GLN A 55 -1.05 -11.07 -12.73
CA GLN A 55 -1.42 -12.04 -13.76
C GLN A 55 -2.65 -12.88 -13.36
N SER A 56 -2.79 -13.24 -12.08
CA SER A 56 -3.86 -14.15 -11.64
C SER A 56 -5.17 -13.46 -11.30
N SER A 57 -5.11 -12.22 -10.78
CA SER A 57 -6.26 -11.59 -10.11
C SER A 57 -6.41 -10.11 -10.41
N HIS A 58 -5.52 -9.53 -11.22
CA HIS A 58 -5.47 -8.11 -11.55
C HIS A 58 -5.35 -7.20 -10.32
N ILE A 59 -4.20 -6.57 -10.14
CA ILE A 59 -4.01 -5.64 -9.02
C ILE A 59 -4.69 -4.31 -9.34
N GLY A 60 -5.55 -3.86 -8.42
CA GLY A 60 -6.21 -2.55 -8.48
C GLY A 60 -5.39 -1.45 -7.81
N MET A 61 -4.62 -1.80 -6.77
CA MET A 61 -3.77 -0.88 -6.02
C MET A 61 -2.68 -1.64 -5.26
N ILE A 62 -1.50 -1.02 -5.13
CA ILE A 62 -0.44 -1.47 -4.24
C ILE A 62 -0.26 -0.45 -3.12
N VAL A 63 -0.24 -0.94 -1.89
CA VAL A 63 0.15 -0.17 -0.72
C VAL A 63 1.50 -0.68 -0.23
N ILE A 64 2.42 0.22 0.08
CA ILE A 64 3.70 -0.11 0.72
C ILE A 64 3.67 0.49 2.12
N ALA A 65 3.84 -0.34 3.15
CA ALA A 65 3.82 0.07 4.54
C ALA A 65 5.17 -0.20 5.21
N HIS A 66 5.86 0.87 5.56
CA HIS A 66 7.04 0.83 6.44
C HIS A 66 6.63 1.16 7.86
N HIS A 67 7.44 0.78 8.85
CA HIS A 67 7.23 1.21 10.23
C HIS A 67 8.47 1.92 10.77
N ILE A 68 8.27 2.78 11.76
CA ILE A 68 9.37 3.38 12.52
C ILE A 68 10.16 2.31 13.30
N ASP A 69 11.39 2.64 13.66
CA ASP A 69 12.29 1.75 14.43
C ASP A 69 12.43 0.34 13.83
N CYS A 70 12.41 0.25 12.50
CA CYS A 70 12.63 -0.99 11.78
C CYS A 70 14.14 -1.28 11.66
N CYS A 71 14.57 -2.49 12.02
CA CYS A 71 15.98 -2.88 11.90
C CYS A 71 16.46 -3.06 10.45
N TYR A 72 15.55 -3.08 9.47
CA TYR A 72 15.86 -3.27 8.05
C TYR A 72 15.76 -1.98 7.22
N VAL A 73 15.13 -0.93 7.75
CA VAL A 73 14.94 0.35 7.07
C VAL A 73 15.86 1.37 7.75
N ALA A 74 16.51 2.22 6.94
CA ALA A 74 17.41 3.25 7.45
C ALA A 74 16.66 4.26 8.34
N HIS A 75 17.40 5.15 9.01
CA HIS A 75 16.88 6.13 9.97
C HIS A 75 15.76 7.04 9.41
N ASP A 76 15.64 7.16 8.09
CA ASP A 76 14.56 7.87 7.41
C ASP A 76 13.62 6.89 6.65
N PRO A 77 12.52 6.44 7.28
CA PRO A 77 11.59 5.52 6.64
C PRO A 77 10.82 6.16 5.49
N GLU A 78 10.64 7.48 5.45
CA GLU A 78 9.94 8.10 4.32
C GLU A 78 10.80 8.16 3.08
N ALA A 79 12.07 8.57 3.22
CA ALA A 79 12.99 8.61 2.08
C ALA A 79 13.19 7.22 1.50
N ASN A 80 13.27 6.20 2.37
CA ASN A 80 13.32 4.81 1.93
C ASN A 80 12.03 4.42 1.20
N LEU A 81 10.86 4.70 1.78
CA LEU A 81 9.56 4.42 1.16
C LEU A 81 9.38 5.09 -0.21
N ARG A 82 9.77 6.36 -0.36
CA ARG A 82 9.76 7.04 -1.67
C ARG A 82 10.65 6.33 -2.68
N SER A 83 11.83 5.88 -2.26
CA SER A 83 12.76 5.13 -3.12
C SER A 83 12.17 3.79 -3.55
N GLU A 84 11.51 3.07 -2.64
CA GLU A 84 10.79 1.83 -2.93
C GLU A 84 9.63 2.04 -3.93
N MET A 85 8.85 3.12 -3.76
CA MET A 85 7.77 3.44 -4.70
C MET A 85 8.32 3.77 -6.11
N VAL A 86 9.42 4.51 -6.20
CA VAL A 86 10.10 4.81 -7.48
C VAL A 86 10.63 3.54 -8.13
N LEU A 87 11.28 2.66 -7.36
CA LEU A 87 11.77 1.36 -7.84
C LEU A 87 10.60 0.53 -8.39
N LEU A 88 9.50 0.45 -7.64
CA LEU A 88 8.33 -0.31 -8.02
C LEU A 88 7.71 0.21 -9.33
N LYS A 89 7.53 1.53 -9.46
CA LYS A 89 7.00 2.16 -10.68
C LYS A 89 7.96 2.06 -11.88
N GLY A 90 9.26 1.95 -11.63
CA GLY A 90 10.28 1.70 -12.65
C GLY A 90 10.41 0.24 -13.10
N SER A 91 9.80 -0.71 -12.36
CA SER A 91 9.91 -2.13 -12.64
C SER A 91 9.19 -2.53 -13.95
N PRO A 92 9.82 -3.29 -14.85
CA PRO A 92 9.15 -3.82 -16.04
C PRO A 92 8.13 -4.92 -15.71
N TYR A 93 8.17 -5.45 -14.50
CA TYR A 93 7.29 -6.52 -14.03
C TYR A 93 6.01 -6.01 -13.35
N VAL A 94 5.88 -4.70 -13.17
CA VAL A 94 4.71 -4.08 -12.54
C VAL A 94 4.06 -3.14 -13.54
N ARG A 95 2.76 -3.32 -13.78
CA ARG A 95 2.02 -2.44 -14.70
C ARG A 95 2.10 -1.00 -14.19
N ARG A 96 2.57 -0.09 -15.03
CA ARG A 96 2.74 1.34 -14.70
C ARG A 96 1.46 2.04 -14.26
N SER A 97 0.32 1.56 -14.75
CA SER A 97 -1.01 2.07 -14.42
C SER A 97 -1.51 1.67 -13.03
N ILE A 98 -0.84 0.75 -12.34
CA ILE A 98 -1.22 0.39 -10.97
C ILE A 98 -0.90 1.60 -10.06
N PRO A 99 -1.89 2.10 -9.30
CA PRO A 99 -1.68 3.09 -8.27
C PRO A 99 -0.82 2.52 -7.14
N VAL A 100 0.13 3.31 -6.65
CA VAL A 100 1.02 2.95 -5.54
C VAL A 100 0.91 4.02 -4.47
N VAL A 101 0.62 3.63 -3.24
CA VAL A 101 0.54 4.53 -2.07
C VAL A 101 1.48 4.04 -0.97
N GLY A 102 2.22 4.96 -0.35
CA GLY A 102 3.13 4.64 0.74
C GLY A 102 2.56 5.08 2.10
N PHE A 103 2.72 4.26 3.14
CA PHE A 103 2.49 4.65 4.53
C PHE A 103 3.69 4.35 5.42
N VAL A 104 3.95 5.25 6.37
CA VAL A 104 4.81 5.00 7.53
C VAL A 104 3.92 4.81 8.76
N LEU A 105 4.01 3.64 9.37
CA LEU A 105 3.29 3.26 10.58
C LEU A 105 4.08 3.70 11.81
N ASN A 106 3.39 4.38 12.73
CA ASN A 106 3.92 4.82 14.03
C ASN A 106 3.14 4.17 15.19
N GLY A 107 2.88 2.86 15.06
CA GLY A 107 2.00 2.14 15.96
C GLY A 107 0.52 2.45 15.71
N THR A 108 -0.38 1.54 16.10
CA THR A 108 -1.83 1.71 15.90
C THR A 108 -2.39 2.79 16.82
N PRO A 109 -3.22 3.73 16.32
CA PRO A 109 -3.80 3.84 14.97
C PRO A 109 -3.06 4.82 14.04
N THR A 110 -1.85 5.25 14.42
CA THR A 110 -1.17 6.34 13.72
C THR A 110 -0.39 5.83 12.51
N MET A 111 -0.77 6.35 11.34
CA MET A 111 -0.04 6.17 10.10
C MET A 111 0.05 7.49 9.36
N ARG A 112 1.14 7.66 8.63
CA ARG A 112 1.36 8.83 7.80
C ARG A 112 1.60 8.43 6.37
N GLU A 113 0.83 9.03 5.48
CA GLU A 113 1.00 8.83 4.06
C GLU A 113 2.26 9.52 3.54
N VAL A 114 2.97 8.84 2.65
CA VAL A 114 4.17 9.32 1.98
C VAL A 114 3.94 9.26 0.48
N ASN A 115 4.15 10.40 -0.16
CA ASN A 115 3.95 10.57 -1.59
C ASN A 115 5.28 10.69 -2.34
N ILE A 116 5.30 10.24 -3.59
CA ILE A 116 6.34 10.61 -4.55
C ILE A 116 6.03 12.05 -5.02
N PRO A 117 6.92 13.04 -4.81
CA PRO A 117 6.70 14.38 -5.33
C PRO A 117 6.61 14.38 -6.86
N GLY A 118 5.55 14.98 -7.43
CA GLY A 118 5.50 15.34 -8.85
C GLY A 118 4.67 14.48 -9.81
N ASN A 119 3.90 13.48 -9.36
CA ASN A 119 3.03 12.70 -10.26
C ASN A 119 1.53 13.06 -10.13
N ILE A 120 1.10 14.05 -10.92
CA ILE A 120 -0.27 14.60 -10.92
C ILE A 120 -1.33 13.57 -11.36
N GLN A 121 -0.96 12.57 -12.18
CA GLN A 121 -1.86 11.50 -12.63
C GLN A 121 -2.16 10.47 -11.53
N ASP A 122 -1.15 10.15 -10.71
CA ASP A 122 -1.36 9.26 -9.56
C ASP A 122 -2.26 9.94 -8.52
N GLU A 123 -2.22 11.27 -8.37
CA GLU A 123 -3.08 12.01 -7.43
C GLU A 123 -4.57 11.92 -7.78
N ALA A 124 -4.96 12.08 -9.05
CA ALA A 124 -6.36 11.99 -9.46
C ALA A 124 -6.92 10.56 -9.38
N ILE A 125 -6.14 9.56 -9.80
CA ILE A 125 -6.49 8.14 -9.68
C ILE A 125 -6.52 7.71 -8.21
N ARG A 126 -5.64 8.27 -7.36
CA ARG A 126 -5.64 8.09 -5.91
C ARG A 126 -6.88 8.68 -5.27
N GLN A 127 -7.23 9.93 -5.52
CA GLN A 127 -8.46 10.54 -5.01
C GLN A 127 -9.70 9.77 -5.51
N GLN A 128 -9.65 9.20 -6.71
CA GLN A 128 -10.73 8.37 -7.22
C GLN A 128 -10.76 6.97 -6.60
N ILE A 129 -9.65 6.26 -6.37
CA ILE A 129 -9.66 4.90 -5.82
C ILE A 129 -9.71 4.93 -4.31
N LEU A 130 -8.91 5.75 -3.63
CA LEU A 130 -9.12 6.00 -2.21
C LEU A 130 -10.50 6.60 -2.04
N GLY A 131 -10.92 7.62 -2.80
CA GLY A 131 -12.27 8.18 -2.67
C GLY A 131 -13.40 7.20 -2.99
N GLN A 132 -13.36 6.39 -4.06
CA GLN A 132 -14.42 5.41 -4.40
C GLN A 132 -14.35 4.13 -3.58
N GLN A 133 -13.18 3.70 -3.11
CA GLN A 133 -13.04 2.51 -2.25
C GLN A 133 -13.30 2.88 -0.79
N ILE A 134 -13.02 4.13 -0.40
CA ILE A 134 -13.54 4.76 0.82
C ILE A 134 -15.07 4.89 0.66
N LEU A 135 -15.63 5.61 -0.34
CA LEU A 135 -17.09 5.77 -0.55
C LEU A 135 -17.89 4.46 -0.75
N GLY A 136 -17.31 3.44 -1.39
CA GLY A 136 -17.97 2.15 -1.64
C GLY A 136 -17.83 1.12 -0.51
N GLN A 137 -16.86 1.31 0.40
CA GLN A 137 -16.79 0.56 1.66
C GLN A 137 -17.26 1.42 2.85
N MET A 138 -17.76 2.64 2.59
CA MET A 138 -18.06 3.66 3.59
C MET A 138 -19.44 3.61 4.22
N GLU A 139 -20.29 2.64 3.89
CA GLU A 139 -21.47 2.43 4.74
C GLU A 139 -21.08 1.98 6.16
N ASP A 140 -19.80 1.57 6.37
CA ASP A 140 -19.26 1.18 7.68
C ASP A 140 -18.04 2.01 8.15
N PHE A 141 -17.59 2.99 7.35
CA PHE A 141 -16.61 4.00 7.78
C PHE A 141 -17.35 5.21 8.38
N GLY A 142 -17.83 5.04 9.61
CA GLY A 142 -18.34 6.16 10.41
C GLY A 142 -17.30 7.28 10.61
N PRO A 143 -17.73 8.54 10.76
CA PRO A 143 -16.87 9.71 10.64
C PRO A 143 -16.18 10.03 11.97
N TYR A 144 -14.84 10.03 11.99
CA TYR A 144 -14.10 10.58 13.13
C TYR A 144 -12.90 11.39 12.63
N TRP A 145 -13.20 12.58 12.12
CA TRP A 145 -12.36 13.76 12.29
C TRP A 145 -13.16 14.74 13.13
N GLY A 146 -13.09 14.54 14.45
CA GLY A 146 -13.59 15.42 15.50
C GLY A 146 -12.58 15.44 16.63
#